data_AF-A0A8T5BSY7-F1
#
_entry.id   AF-A0A8T5BSY7-F1
#
_cell.length_a   1.000
_cell.length_b   1.000
_cell.length_c   1.000
_cell.angle_alpha   90.00
_cell.angle_beta   90.00
_cell.angle_gamma   90.00
#
_symmetry.space_group_name_H-M   'P 1'
#
loop_
_entity.id
_entity.type
_entity.pdbx_description
1 polymer ?
#
loop_
_entity_poly.entity_id
_entity_poly.type
_entity_poly.pdbx_seq_one_letter_code
_entity_poly.pdbx_strand_id
1 'polypeptide(L)'
;MTLTSIYGTVYNNVKYIKRCLDSLVKALPNFDDEYELVIVDNYSTDGTFKILKKFCEMHKNVKLFRTRCTRGKGRDIALRNTSGEYVCTIDFDNIFEKEFGIILEKLKRVCTHGTFWSPYGFSTRKTCIEIIGGWKDLNYGEDWEFWARTIATGVIFKKICIPNFSQTENVKAREARYAKGFSFYNRKVRNIIDTIRGCNFNLSKEEFLIKKFTPTAFLALVLFPILKPLAFKYDEKLSNIEFIYKNEQLLFPEDFGLPINWFFTSWSYINFVLPIVKKRINELMRRDKKLELKYFKKRDMLVCTRDNHLIEKYLSYLF
;
A
#
# COMPACT_ATOMS: atom_id res chain seq x y z
N MET A 1 -0.07 -26.54 8.77
CA MET A 1 -0.20 -25.07 8.90
C MET A 1 -0.89 -24.54 7.67
N THR A 2 -1.60 -23.42 7.75
CA THR A 2 -2.38 -22.86 6.62
C THR A 2 -1.47 -22.02 5.71
N LEU A 3 -1.48 -22.32 4.41
CA LEU A 3 -0.65 -21.65 3.40
C LEU A 3 -0.97 -20.15 3.28
N THR A 4 0.06 -19.30 3.23
CA THR A 4 -0.06 -17.86 2.97
C THR A 4 0.54 -17.49 1.62
N SER A 5 -0.26 -16.91 0.73
CA SER A 5 0.24 -16.38 -0.55
C SER A 5 0.65 -14.94 -0.42
N ILE A 6 1.93 -14.69 -0.64
CA ILE A 6 2.49 -13.36 -0.81
C ILE A 6 2.46 -13.03 -2.30
N TYR A 7 2.08 -11.81 -2.66
CA TYR A 7 1.93 -11.49 -4.08
C TYR A 7 2.17 -10.03 -4.42
N GLY A 8 2.47 -9.75 -5.68
CA GLY A 8 2.59 -8.38 -6.16
C GLY A 8 2.97 -8.28 -7.64
N THR A 9 3.33 -7.06 -8.04
CA THR A 9 3.81 -6.78 -9.39
C THR A 9 5.08 -5.95 -9.35
N VAL A 10 5.93 -6.13 -10.35
CA VAL A 10 7.23 -5.47 -10.44
C VAL A 10 7.49 -4.96 -11.85
N TYR A 11 8.16 -3.82 -11.94
CA TYR A 11 8.64 -3.25 -13.19
C TYR A 11 9.97 -2.55 -12.99
N ASN A 12 10.95 -2.88 -13.83
CA ASN A 12 12.27 -2.26 -13.89
C ASN A 12 12.87 -1.98 -12.49
N ASN A 13 13.08 -3.05 -11.73
CA ASN A 13 13.50 -3.03 -10.34
C ASN A 13 14.84 -3.74 -10.10
N VAL A 14 15.73 -3.81 -11.10
CA VAL A 14 16.96 -4.61 -11.03
C VAL A 14 17.85 -4.25 -9.84
N LYS A 15 17.85 -2.97 -9.45
CA LYS A 15 18.63 -2.43 -8.33
C LYS A 15 18.21 -3.00 -6.97
N TYR A 16 16.93 -3.32 -6.79
CA TYR A 16 16.35 -3.62 -5.48
C TYR A 16 15.82 -5.05 -5.37
N ILE A 17 15.40 -5.65 -6.48
CA ILE A 17 14.65 -6.91 -6.48
C ILE A 17 15.40 -8.05 -5.78
N LYS A 18 16.72 -8.18 -5.98
CA LYS A 18 17.50 -9.23 -5.32
C LYS A 18 17.48 -9.07 -3.80
N ARG A 19 17.81 -7.87 -3.31
CA ARG A 19 17.82 -7.56 -1.86
C ARG A 19 16.43 -7.73 -1.24
N CYS A 20 15.39 -7.32 -1.96
CA CYS A 20 14.00 -7.50 -1.54
C CYS A 20 13.68 -8.98 -1.31
N LEU A 21 13.94 -9.84 -2.31
CA LEU A 21 13.66 -11.28 -2.24
C LEU A 21 14.50 -11.98 -1.16
N ASP A 22 15.81 -11.68 -1.10
CA ASP A 22 16.70 -12.25 -0.08
C ASP A 22 16.23 -11.87 1.34
N SER A 23 15.79 -10.63 1.55
CA SER A 23 15.26 -10.18 2.85
C SER A 23 13.91 -10.81 3.18
N LEU A 24 13.05 -11.04 2.17
CA LEU A 24 11.75 -11.68 2.35
C LEU A 24 11.91 -13.11 2.86
N VAL A 25 12.77 -13.90 2.20
CA VAL A 25 13.07 -15.29 2.62
C VAL A 25 13.67 -15.30 4.03
N LYS A 26 14.57 -14.36 4.33
CA LYS A 26 15.14 -14.24 5.68
C LYS A 26 14.10 -13.87 6.75
N ALA A 27 13.13 -13.02 6.41
CA ALA A 27 12.07 -12.60 7.31
C ALA A 27 11.00 -13.69 7.55
N LEU A 28 10.94 -14.70 6.68
CA LEU A 28 9.95 -15.77 6.70
C LEU A 28 10.64 -17.14 6.84
N PRO A 29 10.90 -17.58 8.09
CA PRO A 29 11.32 -18.95 8.33
C PRO A 29 10.35 -19.94 7.67
N ASN A 30 10.86 -21.05 7.14
CA ASN A 30 10.08 -22.05 6.40
C ASN A 30 9.36 -21.48 5.17
N PHE A 31 9.97 -20.50 4.48
CA PHE A 31 9.42 -19.87 3.29
C PHE A 31 8.85 -20.88 2.28
N ASP A 32 9.60 -21.93 1.98
CA ASP A 32 9.22 -22.94 0.98
C ASP A 32 8.05 -23.85 1.41
N ASP A 33 7.81 -23.98 2.72
CA ASP A 33 6.80 -24.90 3.28
C ASP A 33 5.48 -24.19 3.63
N GLU A 34 5.55 -22.94 4.09
CA GLU A 34 4.40 -22.21 4.65
C GLU A 34 3.90 -21.07 3.76
N TYR A 35 4.69 -20.69 2.76
CA TYR A 35 4.41 -19.53 1.92
C TYR A 35 4.41 -19.89 0.44
N GLU A 36 3.66 -19.12 -0.32
CA GLU A 36 3.71 -19.08 -1.77
C GLU A 36 4.04 -17.66 -2.18
N LEU A 37 4.83 -17.45 -3.24
CA LEU A 37 5.06 -16.11 -3.78
C LEU A 37 4.59 -16.01 -5.23
N VAL A 38 3.65 -15.10 -5.51
CA VAL A 38 3.12 -14.87 -6.85
C VAL A 38 3.55 -13.50 -7.38
N ILE A 39 4.34 -13.50 -8.44
CA ILE A 39 4.98 -12.30 -9.00
C ILE A 39 4.48 -12.06 -10.41
N VAL A 40 4.06 -10.83 -10.72
CA VAL A 40 3.77 -10.39 -12.09
C VAL A 40 4.82 -9.36 -12.54
N ASP A 41 5.71 -9.77 -13.46
CA ASP A 41 6.65 -8.86 -14.14
C ASP A 41 5.94 -8.11 -15.27
N ASN A 42 5.96 -6.78 -15.22
CA ASN A 42 5.38 -5.89 -16.22
C ASN A 42 6.27 -5.73 -17.47
N TYR A 43 6.84 -6.84 -17.98
CA TYR A 43 7.83 -6.82 -19.05
C TYR A 43 9.04 -5.92 -18.74
N SER A 44 9.71 -6.17 -17.61
CA SER A 44 10.94 -5.42 -17.29
C SER A 44 12.02 -5.66 -18.34
N THR A 45 12.80 -4.62 -18.63
CA THR A 45 13.88 -4.62 -19.64
C THR A 45 15.25 -4.33 -19.04
N ASP A 46 15.34 -4.15 -17.72
CA ASP A 46 16.56 -3.74 -17.01
C ASP A 46 17.32 -4.91 -16.35
N GLY A 47 16.90 -6.16 -16.62
CA GLY A 47 17.45 -7.36 -15.99
C GLY A 47 16.65 -7.89 -14.79
N THR A 48 15.61 -7.19 -14.34
CA THR A 48 14.71 -7.67 -13.25
C THR A 48 14.19 -9.07 -13.53
N PHE A 49 13.65 -9.31 -14.73
CA PHE A 49 13.07 -10.61 -15.09
C PHE A 49 14.08 -11.77 -15.01
N LYS A 50 15.37 -11.50 -15.33
CA LYS A 50 16.44 -12.51 -15.20
C LYS A 50 16.68 -12.90 -13.75
N ILE A 51 16.64 -11.94 -12.83
CA ILE A 51 16.77 -12.20 -11.38
C ILE A 51 15.57 -13.00 -10.88
N LEU A 52 14.35 -12.62 -11.29
CA LEU A 52 13.12 -13.33 -10.92
C LEU A 52 13.14 -14.79 -11.39
N LYS A 53 13.57 -15.06 -12.63
CA LYS A 53 13.71 -16.43 -13.14
C LYS A 53 14.62 -17.28 -12.27
N LYS A 54 15.82 -16.77 -11.95
CA LYS A 54 16.76 -17.47 -11.06
C LYS A 54 16.17 -17.74 -9.68
N PHE A 55 15.39 -16.80 -9.14
CA PHE A 55 14.72 -17.00 -7.86
C PHE A 55 13.67 -18.13 -7.92
N CYS A 56 12.91 -18.22 -9.02
CA CYS A 56 11.95 -19.32 -9.23
C CYS A 56 12.63 -20.68 -9.42
N GLU A 57 13.85 -20.71 -9.95
CA GLU A 57 14.65 -21.94 -10.05
C GLU A 57 15.09 -22.46 -8.67
N MET A 58 15.29 -21.56 -7.71
CA MET A 58 15.68 -21.90 -6.33
C MET A 58 14.49 -22.28 -5.44
N HIS A 59 13.30 -21.73 -5.72
CA HIS A 59 12.13 -21.84 -4.84
C HIS A 59 10.90 -22.33 -5.63
N LYS A 60 10.48 -23.58 -5.40
CA LYS A 60 9.39 -24.24 -6.15
C LYS A 60 8.01 -23.66 -5.86
N ASN A 61 7.85 -22.98 -4.73
CA ASN A 61 6.63 -22.30 -4.28
C ASN A 61 6.46 -20.89 -4.89
N VAL A 62 7.32 -20.49 -5.84
CA VAL A 62 7.25 -19.18 -6.51
C VAL A 62 6.63 -19.31 -7.91
N LYS A 63 5.57 -18.54 -8.16
CA LYS A 63 4.92 -18.42 -9.46
C LYS A 63 5.27 -17.08 -10.10
N LEU A 64 5.88 -17.12 -11.29
CA LEU A 64 6.25 -15.93 -12.05
C LEU A 64 5.43 -15.82 -13.34
N PHE A 65 4.69 -14.74 -13.45
CA PHE A 65 3.94 -14.35 -14.63
C PHE A 65 4.60 -13.14 -15.30
N ARG A 66 4.41 -13.01 -16.62
CA ARG A 66 4.91 -11.86 -17.38
C ARG A 66 3.81 -11.32 -18.28
N THR A 67 3.42 -10.07 -18.07
CA THR A 67 2.34 -9.43 -18.83
C THR A 67 2.41 -7.91 -18.71
N ARG A 68 1.98 -7.18 -19.75
CA ARG A 68 1.89 -5.71 -19.64
C ARG A 68 0.67 -5.33 -18.81
N CYS A 69 0.89 -4.55 -17.75
CA CYS A 69 -0.16 -4.18 -16.81
C CYS A 69 0.08 -2.81 -16.18
N THR A 70 -1.00 -2.22 -15.67
CA THR A 70 -0.87 -1.21 -14.61
C THR A 70 -0.48 -1.88 -13.30
N ARG A 71 -0.19 -1.09 -12.27
CA ARG A 71 0.08 -1.63 -10.94
C ARG A 71 -1.11 -2.44 -10.40
N GLY A 72 -2.30 -1.85 -10.41
CA GLY A 72 -3.50 -2.52 -9.92
C GLY A 72 -3.85 -3.79 -10.72
N LYS A 73 -3.75 -3.75 -12.06
CA LYS A 73 -3.97 -4.96 -12.89
C LYS A 73 -2.92 -6.04 -12.63
N GLY A 74 -1.65 -5.67 -12.43
CA GLY A 74 -0.60 -6.63 -12.08
C GLY A 74 -0.86 -7.31 -10.74
N ARG A 75 -1.27 -6.53 -9.73
CA ARG A 75 -1.69 -7.08 -8.43
C ARG A 75 -2.94 -7.95 -8.55
N ASP A 76 -3.91 -7.61 -9.42
CA ASP A 76 -5.10 -8.44 -9.66
C ASP A 76 -4.74 -9.80 -10.25
N ILE A 77 -3.89 -9.82 -11.27
CA ILE A 77 -3.43 -11.05 -11.92
C ILE A 77 -2.70 -11.92 -10.90
N ALA A 78 -1.80 -11.33 -10.11
CA ALA A 78 -1.08 -12.05 -9.07
C ALA A 78 -2.06 -12.61 -8.01
N LEU A 79 -2.99 -11.80 -7.52
CA LEU A 79 -4.01 -12.20 -6.55
C LEU A 79 -4.85 -13.39 -7.02
N ARG A 80 -5.31 -13.38 -8.29
CA ARG A 80 -6.12 -14.47 -8.85
C ARG A 80 -5.37 -15.79 -8.99
N ASN A 81 -4.04 -15.75 -9.01
CA ASN A 81 -3.18 -16.94 -9.14
C ASN A 81 -2.64 -17.45 -7.79
N THR A 82 -3.08 -16.86 -6.67
CA THR A 82 -2.76 -17.32 -5.31
C THR A 82 -3.53 -18.59 -4.94
N SER A 83 -2.92 -19.46 -4.13
CA SER A 83 -3.54 -20.69 -3.61
C SER A 83 -3.70 -20.73 -2.08
N GLY A 84 -3.12 -19.77 -1.36
CA GLY A 84 -3.17 -19.68 0.09
C GLY A 84 -4.54 -19.29 0.63
N GLU A 85 -4.81 -19.74 1.85
CA GLU A 85 -5.99 -19.32 2.63
C GLU A 85 -5.88 -17.86 3.03
N TYR A 86 -4.64 -17.39 3.24
CA TYR A 86 -4.30 -16.00 3.49
C TYR A 86 -3.57 -15.42 2.30
N VAL A 87 -3.85 -14.15 2.00
CA VAL A 87 -3.13 -13.41 0.96
C VAL A 87 -2.50 -12.16 1.56
N CYS A 88 -1.29 -11.83 1.12
CA CYS A 88 -0.57 -10.63 1.51
C CYS A 88 0.05 -9.96 0.28
N THR A 89 -0.31 -8.71 0.00
CA THR A 89 0.36 -7.97 -1.07
C THR A 89 1.62 -7.28 -0.57
N ILE A 90 2.68 -7.29 -1.39
CA ILE A 90 3.92 -6.57 -1.12
C ILE A 90 4.38 -5.74 -2.32
N ASP A 91 5.19 -4.72 -2.04
CA ASP A 91 5.97 -4.01 -3.03
C ASP A 91 7.38 -4.61 -3.10
N PHE A 92 7.90 -4.83 -4.32
CA PHE A 92 9.19 -5.49 -4.54
C PHE A 92 10.41 -4.58 -4.41
N ASP A 93 10.23 -3.32 -4.00
CA ASP A 93 11.30 -2.36 -3.69
C ASP A 93 11.47 -2.13 -2.18
N ASN A 94 11.03 -3.09 -1.36
CA ASN A 94 11.12 -3.06 0.10
C ASN A 94 12.21 -3.99 0.65
N ILE A 95 12.59 -3.76 1.90
CA ILE A 95 13.40 -4.68 2.71
C ILE A 95 12.51 -5.18 3.85
N PHE A 96 12.45 -6.49 4.05
CA PHE A 96 11.66 -7.14 5.10
C PHE A 96 12.56 -7.52 6.28
N GLU A 97 12.17 -7.08 7.47
CA GLU A 97 12.80 -7.50 8.74
C GLU A 97 12.00 -8.64 9.37
N LYS A 98 12.57 -9.31 10.38
CA LYS A 98 11.98 -10.52 11.02
C LYS A 98 10.57 -10.29 11.56
N GLU A 99 10.24 -9.05 11.90
CA GLU A 99 8.94 -8.67 12.44
C GLU A 99 7.83 -8.76 11.40
N PHE A 100 8.16 -8.68 10.11
CA PHE A 100 7.21 -8.99 9.05
C PHE A 100 6.66 -10.41 9.17
N GLY A 101 7.53 -11.41 9.41
CA GLY A 101 7.12 -12.79 9.66
C GLY A 101 6.28 -12.95 10.94
N ILE A 102 6.68 -12.28 12.03
CA ILE A 102 5.92 -12.28 13.29
C ILE A 102 4.49 -11.74 13.08
N ILE A 103 4.36 -10.67 12.29
CA ILE A 103 3.07 -10.06 11.97
C ILE A 103 2.21 -11.03 11.16
N LEU A 104 2.76 -11.64 10.11
CA LEU A 104 2.01 -12.61 9.30
C LEU A 104 1.54 -13.82 10.13
N GLU A 105 2.42 -14.37 10.98
CA GLU A 105 2.06 -15.46 11.90
C GLU A 105 0.91 -15.08 12.83
N LYS A 106 0.98 -13.90 13.45
CA LYS A 106 -0.07 -13.47 14.39
C LYS A 106 -1.34 -13.11 13.67
N LEU A 107 -1.25 -12.53 12.47
CA LEU A 107 -2.42 -12.34 11.63
C LEU A 107 -3.10 -13.69 11.37
N LYS A 108 -2.40 -14.75 10.94
CA LYS A 108 -3.01 -16.08 10.76
C LYS A 108 -3.82 -16.54 11.98
N ARG A 109 -3.39 -16.20 13.20
CA ARG A 109 -4.08 -16.56 14.46
C ARG A 109 -5.25 -15.64 14.81
N VAL A 110 -5.13 -14.35 14.56
CA VAL A 110 -6.13 -13.32 14.92
C VAL A 110 -7.15 -13.10 13.79
N CYS A 111 -6.90 -13.63 12.59
CA CYS A 111 -7.74 -13.43 11.43
C CYS A 111 -9.11 -14.11 11.56
N THR A 112 -10.12 -13.30 11.88
CA THR A 112 -11.54 -13.66 11.77
C THR A 112 -12.05 -13.51 10.33
N HIS A 113 -13.21 -14.12 10.04
CA HIS A 113 -13.94 -13.86 8.80
C HIS A 113 -14.34 -12.37 8.74
N GLY A 114 -14.23 -11.72 7.58
CA GLY A 114 -14.69 -10.34 7.38
C GLY A 114 -13.77 -9.23 7.89
N THR A 115 -12.47 -9.49 8.06
CA THR A 115 -11.47 -8.48 8.47
C THR A 115 -10.34 -8.31 7.46
N PHE A 116 -9.83 -7.09 7.37
CA PHE A 116 -8.75 -6.66 6.47
C PHE A 116 -7.65 -5.97 7.27
N TRP A 117 -6.36 -6.24 6.96
CA TRP A 117 -5.23 -5.66 7.70
C TRP A 117 -4.24 -4.94 6.79
N SER A 118 -3.69 -3.81 7.25
CA SER A 118 -2.68 -3.04 6.48
C SER A 118 -1.45 -2.64 7.31
N PRO A 119 -0.43 -3.52 7.47
CA PRO A 119 0.87 -3.17 8.06
C PRO A 119 1.97 -2.77 7.05
N TYR A 120 2.11 -3.46 5.91
CA TYR A 120 3.20 -3.30 4.92
C TYR A 120 2.72 -3.52 3.47
N GLY A 121 1.50 -3.10 3.20
CA GLY A 121 0.66 -3.61 2.11
C GLY A 121 -0.68 -3.98 2.72
N PHE A 122 -1.29 -5.06 2.25
CA PHE A 122 -2.47 -5.61 2.91
C PHE A 122 -2.38 -7.09 3.11
N SER A 123 -3.07 -7.58 4.12
CA SER A 123 -3.31 -9.00 4.34
C SER A 123 -4.78 -9.25 4.62
N THR A 124 -5.33 -10.36 4.15
CA THR A 124 -6.67 -10.83 4.52
C THR A 124 -6.84 -12.32 4.20
N ARG A 125 -7.93 -12.93 4.66
CA ARG A 125 -8.35 -14.27 4.21
C ARG A 125 -8.83 -14.18 2.77
N LYS A 126 -8.51 -15.18 1.95
CA LYS A 126 -8.90 -15.23 0.54
C LYS A 126 -10.43 -15.15 0.35
N THR A 127 -11.21 -15.67 1.30
CA THR A 127 -12.67 -15.52 1.30
C THR A 127 -13.13 -14.05 1.40
N CYS A 128 -12.38 -13.17 2.05
CA CYS A 128 -12.69 -11.73 2.02
C CYS A 128 -12.49 -11.14 0.61
N ILE A 129 -11.57 -11.69 -0.19
CA ILE A 129 -11.36 -11.25 -1.57
C ILE A 129 -12.54 -11.62 -2.46
N GLU A 130 -13.26 -12.71 -2.16
CA GLU A 130 -14.49 -13.07 -2.88
C GLU A 130 -15.60 -12.02 -2.65
N ILE A 131 -15.65 -11.44 -1.45
CA ILE A 131 -16.59 -10.37 -1.08
C ILE A 131 -16.16 -9.03 -1.69
N ILE A 132 -14.88 -8.66 -1.51
CA ILE A 132 -14.34 -7.35 -1.92
C ILE A 132 -14.25 -7.30 -3.45
N GLY A 133 -13.86 -8.40 -4.08
CA GLY A 133 -13.41 -8.50 -5.46
C GLY A 133 -11.91 -8.18 -5.63
N GLY A 134 -11.43 -8.28 -6.87
CA GLY A 134 -10.03 -8.04 -7.22
C GLY A 134 -9.60 -6.57 -7.29
N TRP A 135 -8.35 -6.30 -7.66
CA TRP A 135 -7.82 -4.95 -7.85
C TRP A 135 -8.33 -4.30 -9.15
N LYS A 136 -8.49 -2.97 -9.16
CA LYS A 136 -8.85 -2.22 -10.38
C LYS A 136 -7.62 -1.89 -11.23
N ASP A 137 -7.83 -1.74 -12.54
CA ASP A 137 -6.78 -1.39 -13.51
C ASP A 137 -6.37 0.10 -13.38
N LEU A 138 -5.60 0.40 -12.34
CA LEU A 138 -5.13 1.75 -11.97
C LEU A 138 -3.61 1.72 -11.73
N ASN A 139 -2.89 2.73 -12.21
CA ASN A 139 -1.48 2.95 -11.85
C ASN A 139 -1.32 3.67 -10.49
N TYR A 140 -2.29 4.52 -10.16
CA TYR A 140 -2.34 5.32 -8.94
C TYR A 140 -3.75 5.35 -8.38
N GLY A 141 -3.86 5.37 -7.06
CA GLY A 141 -5.15 5.37 -6.38
C GLY A 141 -5.77 3.98 -6.26
N GLU A 142 -5.07 2.94 -6.71
CA GLU A 142 -5.42 1.54 -6.59
C GLU A 142 -5.58 1.12 -5.12
N ASP A 143 -4.67 1.55 -4.24
CA ASP A 143 -4.75 1.24 -2.80
C ASP A 143 -5.98 1.92 -2.18
N TRP A 144 -6.17 3.20 -2.46
CA TRP A 144 -7.30 3.99 -1.96
C TRP A 144 -8.65 3.47 -2.46
N GLU A 145 -8.73 3.07 -3.72
CA GLU A 145 -9.92 2.44 -4.27
C GLU A 145 -10.22 1.12 -3.56
N PHE A 146 -9.21 0.26 -3.42
CA PHE A 146 -9.37 -1.08 -2.87
C PHE A 146 -9.76 -1.05 -1.38
N TRP A 147 -9.13 -0.18 -0.60
CA TRP A 147 -9.42 0.00 0.82
C TRP A 147 -10.81 0.61 1.07
N ALA A 148 -11.21 1.59 0.26
CA ALA A 148 -12.55 2.17 0.38
C ALA A 148 -13.63 1.15 -0.01
N ARG A 149 -13.40 0.37 -1.07
CA ARG A 149 -14.29 -0.74 -1.45
C ARG A 149 -14.40 -1.79 -0.36
N THR A 150 -13.28 -2.15 0.27
CA THR A 150 -13.25 -3.10 1.39
C THR A 150 -14.24 -2.70 2.49
N ILE A 151 -14.19 -1.44 2.91
CA ILE A 151 -15.11 -0.91 3.94
C ILE A 151 -16.55 -0.90 3.41
N ALA A 152 -16.76 -0.49 2.15
CA ALA A 152 -18.09 -0.40 1.55
C ALA A 152 -18.78 -1.77 1.38
N THR A 153 -18.00 -2.84 1.24
CA THR A 153 -18.51 -4.22 1.21
C THR A 153 -18.75 -4.82 2.60
N GLY A 154 -18.64 -4.01 3.66
CA GLY A 154 -18.86 -4.44 5.04
C GLY A 154 -17.66 -5.15 5.71
N VAL A 155 -16.50 -5.20 5.05
CA VAL A 155 -15.29 -5.79 5.63
C VAL A 155 -14.63 -4.77 6.57
N ILE A 156 -14.30 -5.21 7.78
CA ILE A 156 -13.72 -4.36 8.81
C ILE A 156 -12.25 -4.10 8.48
N PHE A 157 -11.93 -2.84 8.18
CA PHE A 157 -10.56 -2.39 7.90
C PHE A 157 -9.79 -2.08 9.18
N LYS A 158 -8.77 -2.89 9.47
CA LYS A 158 -7.89 -2.76 10.63
C LYS A 158 -6.48 -2.32 10.21
N LYS A 159 -6.03 -1.16 10.66
CA LYS A 159 -4.67 -0.66 10.45
C LYS A 159 -3.81 -1.02 11.65
N ILE A 160 -2.69 -1.69 11.41
CA ILE A 160 -1.72 -2.01 12.46
C ILE A 160 -0.80 -0.81 12.61
N CYS A 161 -0.77 -0.20 13.79
CA CYS A 161 0.00 1.00 14.09
C CYS A 161 1.46 0.68 14.37
N ILE A 162 2.20 0.29 13.33
CA ILE A 162 3.62 -0.03 13.40
C ILE A 162 4.42 0.82 12.39
N PRO A 163 5.70 1.08 12.65
CA PRO A 163 6.57 1.82 11.74
C PRO A 163 6.72 1.07 10.43
N ASN A 164 6.60 1.78 9.31
CA ASN A 164 6.94 1.19 8.03
C ASN A 164 8.48 1.17 7.87
N PHE A 165 9.12 0.01 8.11
CA PHE A 165 10.54 -0.23 7.88
C PHE A 165 10.91 -0.49 6.42
N SER A 166 10.00 -0.36 5.45
CA SER A 166 10.36 -0.48 4.05
C SER A 166 11.33 0.63 3.65
N GLN A 167 12.61 0.28 3.49
CA GLN A 167 13.63 1.19 2.98
C GLN A 167 13.44 1.38 1.48
N THR A 168 12.58 2.31 1.06
CA THR A 168 12.50 2.69 -0.35
C THR A 168 13.62 3.68 -0.66
N GLU A 169 14.73 3.22 -1.23
CA GLU A 169 15.78 4.11 -1.72
C GLU A 169 15.23 4.98 -2.87
N ASN A 170 15.00 6.25 -2.57
CA ASN A 170 14.77 7.36 -3.51
C ASN A 170 13.46 7.35 -4.34
N VAL A 171 12.38 7.89 -3.76
CA VAL A 171 11.06 8.07 -4.40
C VAL A 171 11.13 8.90 -5.71
N LYS A 172 12.07 9.84 -5.86
CA LYS A 172 12.18 10.66 -7.09
C LYS A 172 12.59 9.84 -8.32
N ALA A 173 13.28 8.72 -8.14
CA ALA A 173 13.68 7.83 -9.23
C ALA A 173 12.60 6.81 -9.61
N ARG A 174 11.53 6.63 -8.80
CA ARG A 174 10.55 5.53 -8.95
C ARG A 174 9.79 5.60 -10.28
N GLU A 175 9.34 6.79 -10.67
CA GLU A 175 8.56 7.01 -11.89
C GLU A 175 9.40 7.04 -13.17
N ALA A 176 10.66 7.45 -13.09
CA ALA A 176 11.58 7.46 -14.24
C ALA A 176 11.86 6.06 -14.80
N ARG A 177 11.56 5.01 -14.02
CA ARG A 177 11.67 3.61 -14.44
C ARG A 177 10.60 3.21 -15.45
N TYR A 178 9.41 3.83 -15.35
CA TYR A 178 8.19 3.42 -16.05
C TYR A 178 8.04 3.98 -17.45
N ALA A 179 8.63 5.14 -17.74
CA ALA A 179 8.50 5.78 -19.03
C ALA A 179 9.65 6.77 -19.28
N LYS A 180 10.11 6.84 -20.54
CA LYS A 180 11.15 7.79 -21.01
C LYS A 180 10.64 8.56 -22.22
N GLY A 181 11.13 9.79 -22.41
CA GLY A 181 10.76 10.63 -23.57
C GLY A 181 9.26 10.90 -23.64
N PHE A 182 8.66 10.83 -24.84
CA PHE A 182 7.26 11.17 -25.06
C PHE A 182 6.27 10.26 -24.27
N SER A 183 6.62 8.99 -24.07
CA SER A 183 5.81 8.04 -23.27
C SER A 183 5.62 8.48 -21.81
N PHE A 184 6.52 9.32 -21.29
CA PHE A 184 6.43 9.87 -19.94
C PHE A 184 5.20 10.78 -19.76
N TYR A 185 4.85 11.55 -20.79
CA TYR A 185 3.66 12.41 -20.75
C TYR A 185 2.38 11.58 -20.75
N ASN A 186 2.28 10.57 -21.61
CA ASN A 186 1.14 9.64 -21.62
C ASN A 186 0.94 8.97 -20.26
N ARG A 187 2.04 8.55 -19.62
CA ARG A 187 2.00 8.00 -18.26
C ARG A 187 1.51 9.03 -17.24
N LYS A 188 1.98 10.27 -17.29
CA LYS A 188 1.49 11.35 -16.40
C LYS A 188 -0.01 11.59 -16.55
N VAL A 189 -0.51 11.66 -17.78
CA VAL A 189 -1.95 11.81 -18.03
C VAL A 189 -2.72 10.63 -17.45
N ARG A 190 -2.24 9.40 -17.68
CA ARG A 190 -2.86 8.20 -17.07
C ARG A 190 -2.84 8.25 -15.54
N ASN A 191 -1.75 8.72 -14.93
CA ASN A 191 -1.65 8.84 -13.47
C ASN A 191 -2.62 9.88 -12.89
N ILE A 192 -2.87 10.98 -13.62
CA ILE A 192 -3.91 11.97 -13.28
C ILE A 192 -5.28 11.30 -13.31
N ILE A 193 -5.61 10.64 -14.43
CA ILE A 193 -6.89 9.94 -14.61
C ILE A 193 -7.11 8.93 -13.49
N ASP A 194 -6.14 8.06 -13.26
CA ASP A 194 -6.25 6.99 -12.28
C ASP A 194 -6.35 7.53 -10.85
N THR A 195 -5.62 8.61 -10.52
CA THR A 195 -5.74 9.26 -9.20
C THR A 195 -7.14 9.84 -8.99
N ILE A 196 -7.69 10.55 -9.98
CA ILE A 196 -9.05 11.11 -9.87
C ILE A 196 -10.06 9.99 -9.67
N ARG A 197 -9.93 8.90 -10.44
CA ARG A 197 -10.83 7.77 -10.36
C ARG A 197 -10.72 6.99 -9.05
N GLY A 198 -9.51 6.71 -8.59
CA GLY A 198 -9.26 5.88 -7.41
C GLY A 198 -9.44 6.60 -6.08
N CYS A 199 -9.10 7.89 -6.01
CA CYS A 199 -9.25 8.67 -4.78
C CYS A 199 -10.62 9.36 -4.66
N ASN A 200 -11.33 9.58 -5.77
CA ASN A 200 -12.67 10.17 -5.81
C ASN A 200 -12.77 11.51 -5.04
N PHE A 201 -11.80 12.41 -5.21
CA PHE A 201 -11.82 13.75 -4.57
C PHE A 201 -13.06 14.56 -4.95
N ASN A 202 -13.45 15.56 -4.15
CA ASN A 202 -14.49 16.53 -4.50
C ASN A 202 -13.87 17.78 -5.13
N LEU A 203 -14.65 18.54 -5.93
CA LEU A 203 -14.20 19.74 -6.64
C LEU A 203 -13.57 20.79 -5.72
N SER A 204 -14.03 20.94 -4.47
CA SER A 204 -13.45 21.87 -3.49
C SER A 204 -12.02 21.55 -3.04
N LYS A 205 -11.30 20.67 -3.74
CA LYS A 205 -9.97 20.14 -3.41
C LYS A 205 -8.96 20.36 -4.54
N GLU A 206 -9.15 21.42 -5.33
CA GLU A 206 -8.26 21.82 -6.44
C GLU A 206 -6.80 21.96 -6.00
N GLU A 207 -6.55 22.49 -4.81
CA GLU A 207 -5.21 22.66 -4.23
C GLU A 207 -4.45 21.32 -4.15
N PHE A 208 -5.16 20.21 -3.90
CA PHE A 208 -4.56 18.88 -3.91
C PHE A 208 -4.09 18.48 -5.31
N LEU A 209 -4.95 18.66 -6.32
CA LEU A 209 -4.62 18.30 -7.71
C LEU A 209 -3.45 19.13 -8.18
N ILE A 210 -3.45 20.42 -7.83
CA ILE A 210 -2.36 21.34 -8.12
C ILE A 210 -1.06 20.82 -7.49
N LYS A 211 -1.02 20.64 -6.16
CA LYS A 211 0.19 20.20 -5.45
C LYS A 211 0.72 18.85 -5.90
N LYS A 212 -0.17 17.89 -6.18
CA LYS A 212 0.22 16.52 -6.57
C LYS A 212 0.74 16.46 -8.00
N PHE A 213 0.17 17.26 -8.91
CA PHE A 213 0.46 17.14 -10.33
C PHE A 213 1.26 18.29 -10.92
N THR A 214 1.79 19.24 -10.14
CA THR A 214 2.75 20.24 -10.64
C THR A 214 3.89 19.55 -11.42
N PRO A 215 4.18 19.96 -12.67
CA PRO A 215 3.66 21.11 -13.43
C PRO A 215 2.38 20.86 -14.26
N THR A 216 1.92 19.61 -14.37
CA THR A 216 0.68 19.21 -15.09
C THR A 216 -0.62 19.49 -14.32
N ALA A 217 -0.60 20.40 -13.35
CA ALA A 217 -1.74 20.78 -12.52
C ALA A 217 -2.94 21.27 -13.36
N PHE A 218 -2.68 22.13 -14.34
CA PHE A 218 -3.71 22.65 -15.24
C PHE A 218 -4.48 21.53 -15.96
N LEU A 219 -3.75 20.55 -16.50
CA LEU A 219 -4.37 19.39 -17.15
C LEU A 219 -5.22 18.58 -16.17
N ALA A 220 -4.77 18.42 -14.93
CA ALA A 220 -5.55 17.73 -13.91
C ALA A 220 -6.86 18.45 -13.60
N LEU A 221 -6.86 19.79 -13.54
CA LEU A 221 -8.06 20.59 -13.32
C LEU A 221 -9.04 20.49 -14.50
N VAL A 222 -8.54 20.54 -15.74
CA VAL A 222 -9.37 20.41 -16.96
C VAL A 222 -10.01 19.03 -17.06
N LEU A 223 -9.25 17.97 -16.77
CA LEU A 223 -9.76 16.60 -16.85
C LEU A 223 -10.71 16.24 -15.69
N PHE A 224 -10.63 16.95 -14.56
CA PHE A 224 -11.38 16.62 -13.37
C PHE A 224 -12.91 16.53 -13.56
N PRO A 225 -13.61 17.57 -14.07
CA PRO A 225 -15.07 17.52 -14.21
C PRO A 225 -15.52 16.40 -15.15
N ILE A 226 -14.72 16.08 -16.17
CA ILE A 226 -15.00 15.01 -17.15
C ILE A 226 -14.85 13.62 -16.51
N LEU A 227 -13.81 13.44 -15.67
CA LEU A 227 -13.47 12.12 -15.11
C LEU A 227 -14.16 11.83 -13.78
N LYS A 228 -14.62 12.86 -13.06
CA LYS A 228 -15.27 12.71 -11.76
C LYS A 228 -16.49 11.76 -11.79
N PRO A 229 -17.38 11.80 -12.80
CA PRO A 229 -18.46 10.82 -12.94
C PRO A 229 -17.99 9.37 -13.11
N LEU A 230 -16.75 9.15 -13.58
CA LEU A 230 -16.15 7.83 -13.80
C LEU A 230 -15.31 7.34 -12.60
N ALA A 231 -15.33 8.09 -11.49
CA ALA A 231 -14.59 7.74 -10.29
C ALA A 231 -15.29 6.64 -9.48
N PHE A 232 -14.50 5.80 -8.83
CA PHE A 232 -15.01 4.78 -7.94
C PHE A 232 -15.52 5.46 -6.65
N LYS A 233 -16.84 5.44 -6.45
CA LYS A 233 -17.51 6.13 -5.35
C LYS A 233 -18.07 5.13 -4.36
N TYR A 234 -17.66 5.26 -3.10
CA TYR A 234 -18.06 4.38 -2.00
C TYR A 234 -18.76 5.09 -0.84
N ASP A 235 -18.80 6.43 -0.88
CA ASP A 235 -19.56 7.29 0.02
C ASP A 235 -20.12 8.47 -0.78
N GLU A 236 -21.28 9.00 -0.35
CA GLU A 236 -21.95 10.08 -1.07
C GLU A 236 -21.20 11.41 -1.01
N LYS A 237 -20.58 11.70 0.13
CA LYS A 237 -20.02 13.01 0.49
C LYS A 237 -18.50 12.98 0.59
N LEU A 238 -17.93 11.85 1.01
CA LEU A 238 -16.51 11.71 1.29
C LEU A 238 -15.75 11.21 0.06
N SER A 239 -14.50 11.67 -0.08
CA SER A 239 -13.54 11.00 -0.94
C SER A 239 -13.19 9.61 -0.39
N ASN A 240 -12.59 8.75 -1.20
CA ASN A 240 -12.22 7.41 -0.75
C ASN A 240 -11.20 7.48 0.41
N ILE A 241 -10.30 8.47 0.41
CA ILE A 241 -9.33 8.68 1.50
C ILE A 241 -10.04 9.09 2.80
N GLU A 242 -10.95 10.07 2.74
CA GLU A 242 -11.74 10.49 3.91
C GLU A 242 -12.57 9.33 4.46
N PHE A 243 -13.21 8.58 3.56
CA PHE A 243 -14.04 7.44 3.91
C PHE A 243 -13.23 6.36 4.65
N ILE A 244 -12.01 6.07 4.17
CA ILE A 244 -11.11 5.13 4.85
C ILE A 244 -10.73 5.64 6.23
N TYR A 245 -10.21 6.87 6.32
CA TYR A 245 -9.77 7.41 7.61
C TYR A 245 -10.90 7.59 8.61
N LYS A 246 -12.14 7.80 8.17
CA LYS A 246 -13.31 7.81 9.05
C LYS A 246 -13.56 6.43 9.66
N ASN A 247 -13.41 5.36 8.87
CA ASN A 247 -13.87 4.01 9.21
C ASN A 247 -12.75 3.03 9.61
N GLU A 248 -11.47 3.38 9.48
CA GLU A 248 -10.36 2.51 9.90
C GLU A 248 -10.40 2.23 11.42
N GLN A 249 -10.09 1.00 11.80
CA GLN A 249 -9.86 0.61 13.18
C GLN A 249 -8.37 0.48 13.43
N LEU A 250 -7.86 1.11 14.49
CA LEU A 250 -6.44 1.08 14.81
C LEU A 250 -6.13 -0.08 15.76
N LEU A 251 -5.14 -0.89 15.40
CA LEU A 251 -4.60 -1.94 16.26
C LEU A 251 -3.22 -1.54 16.75
N PHE A 252 -2.95 -1.86 18.01
CA PHE A 252 -1.71 -1.48 18.67
C PHE A 252 -0.66 -2.58 18.51
N PRO A 253 0.64 -2.25 18.51
CA PRO A 253 1.70 -3.24 18.38
C PRO A 253 1.65 -4.31 19.48
N GLU A 254 1.32 -3.92 20.71
CA GLU A 254 1.18 -4.83 21.85
C GLU A 254 0.06 -5.88 21.67
N ASP A 255 -0.99 -5.58 20.91
CA ASP A 255 -2.05 -6.55 20.57
C ASP A 255 -1.48 -7.74 19.77
N PHE A 256 -0.34 -7.51 19.11
CA PHE A 256 0.43 -8.50 18.38
C PHE A 256 1.75 -8.81 19.08
N GLY A 257 1.88 -8.60 20.39
CA GLY A 257 3.10 -8.82 21.17
C GLY A 257 4.37 -8.25 20.53
N LEU A 258 4.24 -7.13 19.82
CA LEU A 258 5.37 -6.31 19.36
C LEU A 258 5.70 -5.26 20.44
N PRO A 259 6.91 -4.66 20.42
CA PRO A 259 7.30 -3.69 21.43
C PRO A 259 6.32 -2.50 21.51
N ILE A 260 5.93 -2.10 22.72
CA ILE A 260 4.95 -1.03 22.93
C ILE A 260 5.40 0.29 22.30
N ASN A 261 6.70 0.60 22.33
CA ASN A 261 7.26 1.82 21.75
C ASN A 261 7.21 1.85 20.20
N TRP A 262 6.80 0.76 19.55
CA TRP A 262 6.61 0.71 18.11
C TRP A 262 5.29 1.30 17.63
N PHE A 263 4.50 1.91 18.51
CA PHE A 263 3.29 2.56 18.05
C PHE A 263 3.64 3.66 17.05
N PHE A 264 3.15 3.51 15.82
CA PHE A 264 3.35 4.47 14.76
C PHE A 264 2.13 4.44 13.84
N THR A 265 1.46 5.58 13.68
CA THR A 265 0.40 5.74 12.67
C THR A 265 0.52 7.10 11.99
N SER A 266 0.03 7.18 10.76
CA SER A 266 0.08 8.42 10.00
C SER A 266 -1.18 8.64 9.16
N TRP A 267 -1.49 9.91 8.94
CA TRP A 267 -2.56 10.37 8.06
C TRP A 267 -1.99 11.30 7.02
N SER A 268 -2.03 10.87 5.76
CA SER A 268 -1.62 11.66 4.60
C SER A 268 -2.71 12.63 4.21
N TYR A 269 -2.32 13.70 3.53
CA TYR A 269 -3.21 14.77 3.11
C TYR A 269 -3.92 15.42 4.29
N ILE A 270 -3.19 15.65 5.39
CA ILE A 270 -3.79 16.06 6.66
C ILE A 270 -4.52 17.39 6.55
N ASN A 271 -4.01 18.36 5.77
CA ASN A 271 -4.72 19.64 5.56
C ASN A 271 -6.15 19.42 5.05
N PHE A 272 -6.36 18.32 4.33
CA PHE A 272 -7.62 17.94 3.76
C PHE A 272 -8.45 17.03 4.70
N VAL A 273 -7.83 16.04 5.35
CA VAL A 273 -8.55 15.04 6.16
C VAL A 273 -8.68 15.39 7.63
N LEU A 274 -8.04 16.47 8.11
CA LEU A 274 -8.02 16.85 9.53
C LEU A 274 -9.41 16.88 10.17
N PRO A 275 -10.48 17.43 9.54
CA PRO A 275 -11.81 17.42 10.14
C PRO A 275 -12.33 16.00 10.42
N ILE A 276 -11.95 15.02 9.59
CA ILE A 276 -12.34 13.62 9.73
C ILE A 276 -11.56 12.94 10.86
N VAL A 277 -10.24 13.17 10.92
CA VAL A 277 -9.37 12.44 11.86
C VAL A 277 -9.22 13.11 13.22
N LYS A 278 -9.59 14.39 13.38
CA LYS A 278 -9.42 15.17 14.62
C LYS A 278 -10.01 14.47 15.85
N LYS A 279 -11.24 13.93 15.73
CA LYS A 279 -11.87 13.21 16.84
C LYS A 279 -11.03 12.01 17.28
N ARG A 280 -10.56 11.21 16.32
CA ARG A 280 -9.73 10.03 16.57
C ARG A 280 -8.37 10.38 17.16
N ILE A 281 -7.73 11.43 16.67
CA ILE A 281 -6.49 11.94 17.23
C ILE A 281 -6.68 12.30 18.71
N ASN A 282 -7.74 13.04 19.04
CA ASN A 282 -8.03 13.42 20.43
C ASN A 282 -8.30 12.19 21.31
N GLU A 283 -9.00 11.18 20.80
CA GLU A 283 -9.24 9.91 21.50
C GLU A 283 -7.93 9.15 21.78
N LEU A 284 -7.05 9.05 20.79
CA LEU A 284 -5.74 8.43 20.95
C LEU A 284 -4.89 9.15 22.00
N MET A 285 -4.77 10.47 21.90
CA MET A 285 -3.96 11.29 22.83
C MET A 285 -4.51 11.24 24.26
N ARG A 286 -5.82 11.05 24.44
CA ARG A 286 -6.42 10.83 25.77
C ARG A 286 -6.15 9.43 26.31
N ARG A 287 -6.19 8.41 25.44
CA ARG A 287 -5.96 7.02 25.80
C ARG A 287 -4.50 6.76 26.18
N ASP A 288 -3.57 7.43 25.52
CA ASP A 288 -2.14 7.24 25.73
C ASP A 288 -1.40 8.59 25.73
N LYS A 289 -1.06 9.05 26.93
CA LYS A 289 -0.38 10.33 27.15
C LYS A 289 1.08 10.35 26.68
N LYS A 290 1.65 9.19 26.33
CA LYS A 290 3.01 9.09 25.77
C LYS A 290 3.03 9.32 24.26
N LEU A 291 1.88 9.47 23.62
CA LEU A 291 1.80 9.74 22.21
C LEU A 291 2.22 11.17 21.90
N GLU A 292 2.98 11.31 20.82
CA GLU A 292 3.39 12.59 20.26
C GLU A 292 2.90 12.74 18.82
N LEU A 293 2.54 13.96 18.44
CA LEU A 293 2.09 14.31 17.10
C LEU A 293 3.11 15.18 16.40
N LYS A 294 3.45 14.83 15.15
CA LYS A 294 4.35 15.65 14.32
C LYS A 294 3.79 15.83 12.92
N TYR A 295 3.78 17.09 12.46
CA TYR A 295 3.34 17.46 11.12
C TYR A 295 4.52 17.55 10.15
N PHE A 296 4.40 16.90 8.99
CA PHE A 296 5.39 16.87 7.92
C PHE A 296 4.91 17.65 6.72
N LYS A 297 5.21 18.95 6.68
CA LYS A 297 4.77 19.89 5.63
C LYS A 297 5.07 19.42 4.20
N LYS A 298 6.25 18.84 3.94
CA LYS A 298 6.66 18.39 2.59
C LYS A 298 5.76 17.28 2.03
N ARG A 299 5.28 16.38 2.89
CA ARG A 299 4.40 15.25 2.51
C ARG A 299 2.94 15.50 2.82
N ASP A 300 2.62 16.63 3.44
CA ASP A 300 1.31 16.97 3.98
C ASP A 300 0.72 15.82 4.82
N MET A 301 1.46 15.44 5.86
CA MET A 301 1.14 14.25 6.63
C MET A 301 1.33 14.51 8.12
N LEU A 302 0.44 13.96 8.94
CA LEU A 302 0.56 13.97 10.39
C LEU A 302 0.91 12.56 10.86
N VAL A 303 1.91 12.44 11.73
CA VAL A 303 2.31 11.17 12.36
C VAL A 303 2.01 11.25 13.84
N CYS A 304 1.60 10.11 14.40
CA CYS A 304 1.45 9.87 15.81
C CYS A 304 2.36 8.70 16.22
N THR A 305 3.21 8.87 17.23
CA THR A 305 4.20 7.88 17.67
C THR A 305 4.32 7.85 19.20
N ARG A 306 4.85 6.77 19.76
CA ARG A 306 5.39 6.73 21.14
C ARG A 306 6.89 6.99 21.23
N ASP A 307 7.58 7.02 20.09
CA ASP A 307 9.04 7.12 19.99
C ASP A 307 9.45 8.13 18.91
N ASN A 308 10.17 9.17 19.33
CA ASN A 308 10.66 10.23 18.44
C ASN A 308 11.78 9.77 17.50
N HIS A 309 12.57 8.77 17.87
CA HIS A 309 13.60 8.22 16.99
C HIS A 309 12.98 7.47 15.80
N LEU A 310 11.80 6.85 15.98
CA LEU A 310 11.07 6.25 14.87
C LEU A 310 10.64 7.30 13.85
N ILE A 311 10.31 8.52 14.28
CA ILE A 311 10.02 9.62 13.38
C ILE A 311 11.26 10.01 12.56
N GLU A 312 12.43 10.11 13.19
CA GLU A 312 13.69 10.46 12.49
C GLU A 312 14.08 9.40 11.47
N LYS A 313 13.97 8.12 11.84
CA LYS A 313 14.16 6.99 10.92
C LYS A 313 13.18 7.07 9.75
N TYR A 314 11.91 7.31 10.02
CA TYR A 314 10.89 7.46 8.99
C TYR A 314 11.11 8.67 8.07
N LEU A 315 11.58 9.80 8.63
CA LEU A 315 12.02 10.98 7.86
C LEU A 315 13.15 10.64 6.89
N SER A 316 14.14 9.85 7.33
CA SER A 316 15.28 9.47 6.49
C SER A 316 14.88 8.70 5.21
N TYR A 317 13.75 7.98 5.23
CA TYR A 317 13.21 7.29 4.05
C TYR A 317 12.37 8.17 3.14
N LEU A 318 11.87 9.31 3.63
CA LEU A 318 10.97 10.18 2.88
C LEU A 318 11.69 11.32 2.14
N PHE A 319 12.95 11.59 2.45
CA PHE A 319 13.73 12.76 2.00
C PHE A 319 14.97 12.38 1.21
#